data_AF-A0A090FAX0-F1
#
_entry.id   AF-A0A090FAX0-F1
#
_cell.length_a   1.000
_cell.length_b   1.000
_cell.length_c   1.000
_cell.angle_alpha   90.00
_cell.angle_beta   90.00
_cell.angle_gamma   90.00
#
_symmetry.space_group_name_H-M   'P 1'
#
loop_
_entity.id
_entity.type
_entity.pdbx_description
1 polymer ?
#
loop_
_entity_poly.entity_id
_entity_poly.type
_entity_poly.pdbx_seq_one_letter_code
_entity_poly.pdbx_strand_id
1 'polypeptide(L)'
;MGRRSKLAHLAYLFCELFTRLKVVQRTEDMSFRLPLTQAELADVLGLSTVHMNRVMQSLRRSGAADWVHHTVHILDWNKLVDLAGFDPTYLSLFKEAR
;
A
#
# COMPACT_ATOMS: atom_id res chain seq x y z
N MET A 1 6.32 -12.76 13.50
CA MET A 1 5.16 -11.93 13.09
C MET A 1 4.94 -10.72 14.00
N GLY A 2 5.99 -10.17 14.62
CA GLY A 2 5.91 -9.05 15.56
C GLY A 2 6.79 -7.89 15.11
N ARG A 3 6.17 -6.71 14.97
CA ARG A 3 6.77 -5.38 14.72
C ARG A 3 7.26 -5.08 13.29
N ARG A 4 6.35 -5.17 12.30
CA ARG A 4 6.55 -4.47 11.01
C ARG A 4 6.66 -2.96 11.26
N SER A 5 7.59 -2.29 10.57
CA SER A 5 7.69 -0.84 10.63
C SER A 5 6.41 -0.20 10.05
N LYS A 6 6.12 1.06 10.40
CA LYS A 6 4.95 1.76 9.84
C LYS A 6 5.03 1.89 8.32
N LEU A 7 6.25 1.98 7.76
CA LEU A 7 6.50 1.90 6.33
C LEU A 7 6.10 0.54 5.75
N ALA A 8 6.52 -0.55 6.37
CA ALA A 8 6.15 -1.89 5.94
C ALA A 8 4.63 -2.13 6.00
N HIS A 9 3.95 -1.60 7.02
CA HIS A 9 2.48 -1.64 7.09
C HIS A 9 1.80 -0.89 5.95
N LEU A 10 2.27 0.32 5.62
CA LEU A 10 1.70 1.08 4.52
C LEU A 10 1.95 0.40 3.17
N ALA A 11 3.18 -0.09 2.94
CA ALA A 11 3.53 -0.83 1.74
C ALA A 11 2.66 -2.08 1.58
N TYR A 12 2.44 -2.82 2.67
CA TYR A 12 1.57 -3.98 2.70
C TYR A 12 0.12 -3.62 2.34
N LEU A 13 -0.43 -2.56 2.93
CA LEU A 13 -1.77 -2.08 2.61
C LEU A 13 -1.90 -1.74 1.12
N PHE A 14 -0.89 -1.09 0.53
CA PHE A 14 -0.90 -0.76 -0.90
C PHE A 14 -0.82 -2.00 -1.79
N CYS A 15 0.03 -2.98 -1.46
CA CYS A 15 0.06 -4.28 -2.16
C CYS A 15 -1.31 -4.98 -2.10
N GLU A 16 -1.93 -5.00 -0.93
CA GLU A 16 -3.22 -5.67 -0.72
C GLU A 16 -4.35 -4.98 -1.50
N LEU A 17 -4.46 -3.65 -1.40
CA LEU A 17 -5.48 -2.87 -2.12
C LEU A 17 -5.29 -2.99 -3.63
N PHE A 18 -4.07 -2.83 -4.13
CA PHE A 18 -3.80 -2.98 -5.56
C PHE A 18 -4.20 -4.36 -6.05
N THR A 19 -3.81 -5.42 -5.34
CA THR A 19 -4.13 -6.79 -5.77
C THR A 19 -5.64 -7.03 -5.78
N ARG A 20 -6.35 -6.61 -4.73
CA ARG A 20 -7.82 -6.73 -4.65
C ARG A 20 -8.52 -5.94 -5.76
N LEU A 21 -8.09 -4.71 -6.02
CA LEU A 21 -8.67 -3.85 -7.06
C LEU A 21 -8.35 -4.35 -8.47
N LYS A 22 -7.19 -4.98 -8.68
CA LYS A 22 -6.79 -5.57 -9.95
C LYS A 22 -7.72 -6.72 -10.34
N VAL A 23 -8.14 -7.56 -9.39
CA VAL A 23 -9.09 -8.66 -9.62
C VAL A 23 -10.44 -8.16 -10.15
N VAL A 24 -10.89 -6.99 -9.70
CA VAL A 24 -12.15 -6.36 -10.11
C VAL A 24 -11.97 -5.27 -11.18
N GLN A 25 -10.80 -5.21 -11.83
CA GLN A 25 -10.49 -4.24 -12.90
C GLN A 25 -10.68 -2.76 -12.50
N ARG A 26 -10.35 -2.41 -11.25
CA ARG A 26 -10.40 -1.05 -10.70
C ARG A 26 -9.02 -0.39 -10.56
N THR A 27 -8.05 -0.89 -11.31
CA THR A 27 -6.70 -0.34 -11.43
C THR A 27 -6.49 0.23 -12.83
N GLU A 28 -5.69 1.29 -12.93
CA GLU A 28 -5.21 1.83 -14.19
C GLU A 28 -3.69 1.67 -14.20
N ASP A 29 -3.18 0.81 -15.08
CA ASP A 29 -1.78 0.35 -15.09
C ASP A 29 -1.29 -0.12 -13.71
N MET A 30 -0.26 0.54 -13.19
CA MET A 30 0.33 0.33 -11.86
C MET A 30 -0.21 1.35 -10.85
N SER A 31 -1.48 1.74 -10.97
CA SER A 31 -2.10 2.72 -10.07
C SER A 31 -3.52 2.38 -9.69
N PHE A 32 -3.98 2.95 -8.57
CA PHE A 32 -5.35 2.85 -8.11
C PHE A 32 -5.79 4.07 -7.30
N ARG A 33 -7.09 4.37 -7.33
CA ARG A 33 -7.68 5.44 -6.54
C ARG A 33 -7.84 4.99 -5.09
N LEU A 34 -7.27 5.76 -4.18
CA LEU A 34 -7.48 5.67 -2.74
C LEU A 34 -8.08 7.00 -2.26
N PRO A 35 -9.41 7.12 -2.15
CA PRO A 35 -10.13 8.36 -1.82
C PRO A 35 -10.04 8.70 -0.33
N LEU A 36 -8.84 8.60 0.23
CA LEU A 36 -8.50 9.05 1.58
C LEU A 36 -7.43 10.14 1.47
N THR A 37 -7.39 11.02 2.45
CA THR A 37 -6.28 11.94 2.70
C THR A 37 -5.22 11.24 3.54
N GLN A 38 -4.02 11.81 3.59
CA GLN A 38 -2.99 11.33 4.52
C GLN A 38 -3.44 11.44 5.98
N ALA A 39 -4.26 12.43 6.33
CA ALA A 39 -4.77 12.58 7.70
C ALA A 39 -5.75 11.45 8.05
N GLU A 40 -6.72 11.17 7.18
CA GLU A 40 -7.67 10.07 7.39
C GLU A 40 -6.96 8.72 7.46
N LEU A 41 -5.97 8.48 6.59
CA LEU A 41 -5.20 7.25 6.65
C LEU A 41 -4.30 7.19 7.91
N ALA A 42 -3.79 8.33 8.38
CA ALA A 42 -3.04 8.40 9.63
C ALA A 42 -3.92 7.98 10.82
N ASP A 43 -5.14 8.51 10.89
CA ASP A 43 -6.10 8.18 11.94
C ASP A 43 -6.44 6.68 11.93
N VAL A 44 -6.69 6.10 10.75
CA VAL A 44 -6.92 4.65 10.59
C VAL A 44 -5.73 3.81 11.08
N LEU A 45 -4.50 4.30 10.86
CA LEU A 45 -3.26 3.59 11.23
C LEU A 45 -2.77 3.92 12.66
N GLY A 46 -3.51 4.72 13.42
CA GLY A 46 -3.11 5.21 14.75
C GLY A 46 -1.80 5.99 14.69
N LEU A 47 -1.64 6.83 13.68
CA LEU A 47 -0.48 7.68 13.44
C LEU A 47 -0.88 9.15 13.55
N SER A 48 0.03 10.00 14.04
CA SER A 48 -0.13 11.43 13.81
C SER A 48 0.17 11.77 12.35
N THR A 49 -0.38 12.88 11.87
CA THR A 49 -0.14 13.41 10.51
C THR A 49 1.35 13.58 10.19
N VAL A 50 2.16 14.04 11.16
CA VAL A 50 3.62 14.18 10.99
C VAL A 50 4.31 12.81 10.82
N HIS A 51 3.90 11.79 11.58
CA HIS A 51 4.44 10.44 11.39
C HIS A 51 4.01 9.86 10.04
N MET A 52 2.76 10.08 9.63
CA MET A 52 2.29 9.66 8.31
C MET A 52 3.10 10.33 7.19
N ASN A 53 3.37 11.63 7.29
CA ASN A 53 4.19 12.34 6.31
C ASN A 53 5.60 11.74 6.22
N ARG A 54 6.27 11.44 7.35
CA ARG A 54 7.59 10.79 7.36
C ARG A 54 7.57 9.40 6.71
N VAL A 55 6.49 8.64 6.92
CA VAL A 55 6.30 7.33 6.28
C VAL A 55 6.13 7.50 4.77
N MET A 56 5.28 8.43 4.32
CA MET A 56 5.11 8.74 2.90
C MET A 56 6.40 9.20 2.23
N GLN A 57 7.18 10.07 2.89
CA GLN A 57 8.48 10.47 2.39
C GLN A 57 9.45 9.30 2.27
N SER A 58 9.43 8.37 3.23
CA SER A 58 10.28 7.19 3.18
C SER A 58 9.87 6.23 2.05
N LEU A 59 8.57 6.08 1.82
CA LEU A 59 8.03 5.34 0.68
C LEU A 59 8.46 5.97 -0.65
N ARG A 60 8.32 7.29 -0.80
CA ARG A 60 8.79 8.03 -1.99
C ARG A 60 10.30 7.91 -2.20
N ARG A 61 11.10 8.11 -1.15
CA ARG A 61 12.57 7.97 -1.21
C ARG A 61 13.01 6.56 -1.58
N SER A 62 12.25 5.54 -1.19
CA SER A 62 12.52 4.18 -1.61
C SER A 62 12.28 4.01 -3.11
N GLY A 63 11.44 4.82 -3.76
CA GLY A 63 11.06 4.63 -5.16
C GLY A 63 10.12 3.44 -5.38
N ALA A 64 9.50 2.91 -4.32
CA ALA A 64 8.53 1.81 -4.44
C ALA A 64 7.14 2.31 -4.88
N ALA A 65 6.68 3.42 -4.30
CA ALA A 65 5.39 4.00 -4.61
C ALA A 65 5.31 5.48 -4.26
N ASP A 66 4.35 6.16 -4.86
CA ASP A 66 3.92 7.51 -4.52
C ASP A 66 2.40 7.54 -4.28
N TRP A 67 1.93 8.52 -3.52
CA TRP A 67 0.51 8.80 -3.30
C TRP A 67 0.27 10.30 -3.38
N VAL A 68 -0.42 10.72 -4.44
CA VAL A 68 -0.72 12.12 -4.78
C VAL A 68 -2.13 12.18 -5.35
N HIS A 69 -2.87 13.26 -5.07
CA HIS A 69 -4.23 13.48 -5.58
C HIS A 69 -5.19 12.29 -5.42
N HIS A 70 -5.13 11.60 -4.27
CA HIS A 70 -5.93 10.39 -4.00
C HIS A 70 -5.65 9.20 -4.92
N THR A 71 -4.51 9.18 -5.61
CA THR A 71 -4.09 8.07 -6.47
C THR A 71 -2.74 7.53 -5.99
N VAL A 72 -2.70 6.24 -5.71
CA VAL A 72 -1.47 5.53 -5.40
C VAL A 72 -0.85 5.07 -6.71
N HIS A 73 0.39 5.49 -6.97
CA HIS A 73 1.19 5.06 -8.10
C HIS A 73 2.28 4.12 -7.60
N ILE A 74 2.25 2.87 -8.06
CA ILE A 74 3.28 1.88 -7.78
C ILE A 74 4.37 2.07 -8.83
N LEU A 75 5.55 2.52 -8.38
CA LEU A 75 6.68 2.81 -9.25
C LEU A 75 7.53 1.55 -9.48
N ASP A 76 7.63 0.70 -8.46
CA ASP A 76 8.31 -0.60 -8.53
C ASP A 76 7.56 -1.60 -7.64
N TRP A 77 6.88 -2.56 -8.30
CA TRP A 77 6.10 -3.59 -7.61
C TRP A 77 6.96 -4.47 -6.71
N ASN A 78 8.13 -4.91 -7.21
CA ASN A 78 8.98 -5.85 -6.47
C ASN A 78 9.53 -5.17 -5.22
N LYS A 79 9.92 -3.90 -5.33
CA LYS A 79 10.38 -3.11 -4.20
C LYS A 79 9.28 -2.86 -3.17
N LEU A 80 8.06 -2.60 -3.62
CA LEU A 80 6.92 -2.42 -2.73
C LEU A 80 6.62 -3.71 -1.95
N VAL A 81 6.66 -4.85 -2.63
CA VAL A 81 6.48 -6.19 -2.04
C VAL A 81 7.56 -6.50 -1.01
N ASP A 82 8.83 -6.22 -1.32
CA ASP A 82 9.96 -6.40 -0.41
C ASP A 82 9.83 -5.55 0.87
N LEU A 83 9.53 -4.25 0.71
CA LEU A 83 9.27 -3.35 1.84
C LEU A 83 8.10 -3.81 2.70
N ALA A 84 7.07 -4.37 2.08
CA ALA A 84 5.88 -4.87 2.75
C ALA A 84 6.13 -6.20 3.49
N GLY A 85 7.14 -6.96 3.08
CA GLY A 85 7.20 -8.40 3.36
C GLY A 85 5.90 -9.08 2.95
N PHE A 86 5.36 -8.70 1.79
CA PHE A 86 4.08 -9.18 1.26
C PHE A 86 4.31 -10.49 0.51
N ASP A 87 3.64 -11.56 0.92
CA ASP A 87 3.62 -12.79 0.14
C ASP A 87 2.31 -12.84 -0.67
N PRO A 88 2.35 -12.68 -2.01
CA PRO A 88 1.16 -12.74 -2.85
C PRO A 88 0.44 -14.09 -2.79
N THR A 89 1.11 -15.15 -2.30
CA THR A 89 0.51 -16.48 -2.10
C THR A 89 -0.62 -16.46 -1.06
N TYR A 90 -0.65 -15.46 -0.16
CA TYR A 90 -1.78 -15.28 0.76
C TYR A 90 -3.09 -14.96 0.01
N LEU A 91 -3.02 -14.27 -1.13
CA LEU A 91 -4.20 -14.03 -1.98
C LEU A 91 -4.60 -15.27 -2.78
N SER A 92 -3.68 -16.20 -3.05
CA SER A 92 -3.99 -17.49 -3.68
C SER A 92 -4.90 -18.37 -2.80
N LEU A 93 -4.83 -18.23 -1.46
CA LEU A 93 -5.74 -18.92 -0.54
C LEU A 93 -7.18 -18.40 -0.60
N PHE A 94 -7.40 -17.14 -1.00
CA PHE A 94 -8.75 -16.58 -1.19
C PHE A 94 -9.31 -16.84 -2.60
N LYS A 95 -8.58 -17.57 -3.46
CA LYS A 95 -9.09 -18.00 -4.76
C LYS A 95 -9.99 -19.24 -4.69
N GLU A 96 -10.30 -19.74 -3.48
CA GLU A 96 -11.32 -20.75 -3.24
C GLU A 96 -12.37 -20.25 -2.23
N ALA A 97 -13.39 -19.58 -2.76
CA ALA A 97 -14.77 -19.76 -2.32
C ALA A 97 -15.66 -19.50 -3.53
N ARG A 98 -16.14 -20.61 -4.09
CA ARG A 98 -17.12 -20.78 -5.16
C ARG A 98 -18.24 -19.74 -5.19
#